data_AF-A0A8T4G5N6-F1
#
_entry.id   AF-A0A8T4G5N6-F1
#
_cell.length_a   1.000
_cell.length_b   1.000
_cell.length_c   1.000
_cell.angle_alpha   90.00
_cell.angle_beta   90.00
_cell.angle_gamma   90.00
#
_symmetry.space_group_name_H-M   'P 1'
#
loop_
_entity.id
_entity.type
_entity.pdbx_description
1 polymer ?
#
loop_
_entity_poly.entity_id
_entity_poly.type
_entity_poly.pdbx_seq_one_letter_code
_entity_poly.pdbx_strand_id
1 'polypeptide(L)'
;MKTSSGVKSSAINFAVSKIGLPYDYKWLTYIGGKEVYGSKYYCSELIWAAYLASGGPDIDQNPGWSWRYGYNVAPQELADDRDTYLMSQAS
;
A
#
# COMPACT_ATOMS: atom_id res chain seq x y z
N MET A 1 9.89 4.96 -8.31
CA MET A 1 9.18 3.81 -8.91
C MET A 1 8.98 4.05 -10.41
N LYS A 2 9.66 3.30 -11.28
CA LYS A 2 9.40 3.32 -12.73
C LYS A 2 8.53 2.12 -13.08
N THR A 3 7.21 2.26 -12.94
CA THR A 3 6.23 1.34 -13.55
C THR A 3 5.64 1.96 -14.82
N SER A 4 4.97 1.14 -15.64
CA SER A 4 4.38 1.56 -16.92
C SER A 4 3.21 2.53 -16.71
N SER A 5 2.88 3.31 -17.73
CA SER A 5 1.70 4.19 -17.70
C SER A 5 0.40 3.41 -17.47
N GLY A 6 0.32 2.18 -18.01
CA GLY A 6 -0.84 1.29 -17.83
C GLY A 6 -1.04 0.89 -16.37
N VAL A 7 0.04 0.49 -15.68
CA VAL A 7 -0.02 0.15 -14.23
C VAL A 7 -0.44 1.36 -13.41
N LYS A 8 0.09 2.56 -13.72
CA LYS A 8 -0.28 3.80 -13.02
C LYS A 8 -1.77 4.12 -13.19
N SER A 9 -2.29 4.05 -14.41
CA SER A 9 -3.71 4.28 -14.67
C SER A 9 -4.60 3.25 -13.98
N SER A 10 -4.23 1.97 -13.98
CA SER A 10 -4.96 0.93 -13.24
C SER A 10 -4.93 1.16 -11.74
N ALA A 11 -3.80 1.57 -11.17
CA ALA A 11 -3.68 1.84 -9.74
C ALA A 11 -4.54 3.03 -9.31
N ILE A 12 -4.58 4.09 -10.14
CA ILE A 12 -5.50 5.22 -9.94
C ILE A 12 -6.95 4.76 -10.00
N ASN A 13 -7.33 3.98 -11.03
CA ASN A 13 -8.71 3.47 -11.16
C ASN A 13 -9.11 2.59 -9.97
N PHE A 14 -8.18 1.74 -9.50
CA PHE A 14 -8.38 0.96 -8.29
C PHE A 14 -8.64 1.88 -7.09
N ALA A 15 -7.77 2.86 -6.83
CA ALA A 15 -7.91 3.77 -5.68
C ALA A 15 -9.21 4.59 -5.75
N VAL A 16 -9.57 5.10 -6.94
CA VAL A 16 -10.82 5.82 -7.18
C VAL A 16 -12.05 4.94 -6.88
N SER A 17 -12.00 3.64 -7.22
CA SER A 17 -13.09 2.71 -6.90
C SER A 17 -13.31 2.50 -5.38
N LYS A 18 -12.36 2.92 -4.54
CA LYS A 18 -12.44 2.80 -3.07
C LYS A 18 -12.89 4.08 -2.38
N ILE A 19 -13.13 5.15 -3.13
CA ILE A 19 -13.67 6.41 -2.58
C ILE A 19 -14.99 6.12 -1.87
N GLY A 20 -15.11 6.60 -0.63
CA GLY A 20 -16.29 6.40 0.21
C GLY A 20 -16.24 5.16 1.11
N LEU A 21 -15.25 4.27 0.94
CA LEU A 21 -15.03 3.19 1.91
C LEU A 21 -14.53 3.75 3.25
N PRO A 22 -14.91 3.12 4.38
CA PRO A 22 -14.47 3.55 5.70
C PRO A 22 -12.96 3.33 5.90
N TYR A 23 -12.39 4.12 6.80
CA TYR A 23 -11.00 3.95 7.22
C TYR A 23 -10.85 2.69 8.08
N ASP A 24 -9.81 1.89 7.82
CA ASP A 24 -9.52 0.75 8.69
C ASP A 24 -8.72 1.21 9.92
N TYR A 25 -9.27 0.98 11.11
CA TYR A 25 -8.56 1.21 12.38
C TYR A 25 -7.99 -0.07 12.99
N LYS A 26 -8.26 -1.24 12.39
CA LYS A 26 -7.78 -2.53 12.91
C LYS A 26 -6.26 -2.61 12.98
N TRP A 27 -5.52 -1.91 12.11
CA TRP A 27 -4.05 -1.89 12.16
C TRP A 27 -3.50 -1.35 13.50
N LEU A 28 -4.28 -0.61 14.30
CA LEU A 28 -3.89 -0.13 15.63
C LEU A 28 -3.96 -1.20 16.71
N THR A 29 -4.81 -2.21 16.53
CA THR A 29 -5.16 -3.19 17.57
C THR A 29 -4.94 -4.63 17.14
N TYR A 30 -4.70 -4.87 15.85
CA TYR A 30 -4.57 -6.19 15.26
C TYR A 30 -3.35 -6.28 14.36
N ILE A 31 -2.63 -7.38 14.53
CA ILE A 31 -1.31 -7.61 13.94
C ILE A 31 -1.50 -8.43 12.66
N GLY A 32 -2.08 -7.80 11.63
CA GLY A 32 -2.39 -8.40 10.34
C GLY A 32 -3.72 -7.92 9.78
N GLY A 33 -4.06 -8.37 8.57
CA GLY A 33 -5.32 -8.01 7.93
C GLY A 33 -5.23 -6.89 6.90
N LYS A 34 -4.03 -6.66 6.32
CA LYS A 34 -3.97 -5.99 5.02
C LYS A 34 -4.66 -6.86 3.96
N GLU A 35 -5.52 -6.27 3.14
CA GLU A 35 -6.28 -6.96 2.11
C GLU A 35 -6.20 -6.21 0.79
N VAL A 36 -5.92 -6.92 -0.30
CA VAL A 36 -5.91 -6.29 -1.64
C VAL A 36 -7.32 -5.88 -2.06
N TYR A 37 -8.35 -6.61 -1.65
CA TYR A 37 -9.75 -6.33 -1.99
C TYR A 37 -10.63 -6.21 -0.74
N GLY A 38 -10.15 -5.45 0.25
CA GLY A 38 -10.89 -5.13 1.46
C GLY A 38 -12.08 -4.17 1.25
N SER A 39 -12.96 -4.14 2.25
CA SER A 39 -14.11 -3.22 2.36
C SER A 39 -13.80 -1.93 3.12
N LYS A 40 -12.55 -1.78 3.57
CA LYS A 40 -11.99 -0.66 4.32
C LYS A 40 -10.48 -0.68 4.14
N TYR A 41 -9.83 0.47 4.23
CA TYR A 41 -8.39 0.57 4.07
C TYR A 41 -7.83 1.60 5.04
N TYR A 42 -6.64 1.33 5.55
CA TYR A 42 -5.82 2.38 6.16
C TYR A 42 -4.82 2.97 5.16
N CYS A 43 -4.13 4.04 5.56
CA CYS A 43 -3.39 4.91 4.63
C CYS A 43 -2.42 4.17 3.70
N SER A 44 -1.47 3.41 4.25
CA SER A 44 -0.46 2.69 3.46
C SER A 44 -1.01 1.43 2.78
N GLU A 45 -2.02 0.80 3.36
CA GLU A 45 -2.68 -0.37 2.77
C GLU A 45 -3.32 -0.06 1.42
N LEU A 46 -4.05 1.06 1.33
CA LEU A 46 -4.71 1.45 0.08
C LEU A 46 -3.69 1.63 -1.06
N ILE A 47 -2.53 2.21 -0.76
CA ILE A 47 -1.49 2.47 -1.75
C ILE A 47 -0.84 1.16 -2.20
N TRP A 48 -0.48 0.30 -1.25
CA TRP A 48 0.04 -1.04 -1.53
C TRP A 48 -0.93 -1.87 -2.38
N ALA A 49 -2.20 -1.94 -1.95
CA ALA A 49 -3.25 -2.68 -2.64
C ALA A 49 -3.47 -2.16 -4.07
N ALA A 50 -3.44 -0.84 -4.29
CA ALA A 50 -3.62 -0.24 -5.60
C ALA A 50 -2.52 -0.66 -6.60
N TYR A 51 -1.26 -0.66 -6.18
CA TYR A 51 -0.17 -1.10 -7.04
C TYR A 51 -0.20 -2.61 -7.27
N LEU A 52 -0.43 -3.40 -6.22
CA LEU A 52 -0.44 -4.86 -6.31
C LEU A 52 -1.60 -5.37 -7.19
N ALA A 53 -2.82 -4.84 -7.01
CA ALA A 53 -3.99 -5.19 -7.83
C ALA A 53 -3.83 -4.81 -9.31
N SER A 54 -2.92 -3.87 -9.61
CA SER A 54 -2.69 -3.36 -10.97
C SER A 54 -1.59 -4.11 -11.72
N GLY A 55 -1.03 -5.17 -11.13
CA GLY A 55 0.16 -5.86 -11.66
C GLY A 55 1.44 -5.02 -11.53
N GLY A 56 1.43 -4.04 -10.63
CA GLY A 56 2.64 -3.33 -10.21
C GLY A 56 3.48 -4.18 -9.25
N PRO A 57 4.66 -3.68 -8.85
CA PRO A 57 5.48 -4.33 -7.85
C PRO A 57 4.77 -4.36 -6.49
N ASP A 58 5.12 -5.37 -5.70
CA ASP A 58 4.77 -5.45 -4.29
C ASP A 58 5.68 -4.49 -3.50
N ILE A 59 5.15 -3.30 -3.19
CA ILE A 59 5.88 -2.24 -2.48
C ILE A 59 5.81 -2.39 -0.94
N ASP A 60 5.54 -3.60 -0.46
CA ASP A 60 5.71 -3.94 0.93
C ASP A 60 7.12 -4.51 1.14
N GLN A 61 7.98 -3.74 1.81
CA GLN A 61 9.35 -4.13 2.12
C GLN A 61 9.42 -5.42 2.98
N ASN A 62 8.39 -5.77 3.75
CA ASN A 62 8.30 -7.02 4.49
C ASN A 62 6.94 -7.69 4.28
N PRO A 63 6.71 -8.34 3.12
CA PRO A 63 5.38 -8.85 2.76
C PRO A 63 4.87 -10.00 3.66
N GLY A 64 5.74 -10.53 4.53
CA GLY A 64 5.43 -11.54 5.54
C GLY A 64 5.31 -10.95 6.94
N TRP A 65 5.81 -11.68 7.94
CA TRP A 65 5.81 -11.21 9.33
C TRP A 65 6.99 -10.28 9.59
N SER A 66 6.71 -9.09 10.12
CA SER A 66 7.71 -8.26 10.79
C SER A 66 7.36 -8.09 12.27
N TRP A 67 8.37 -8.09 13.15
CA TRP A 67 8.14 -7.86 14.59
C TRP A 67 7.60 -6.47 14.91
N ARG A 68 7.80 -5.51 14.00
CA ARG A 68 7.42 -4.12 14.19
C ARG A 68 6.02 -3.80 13.66
N TYR A 69 5.61 -4.43 12.56
CA TYR A 69 4.37 -4.10 11.85
C TYR A 69 3.44 -5.30 11.69
N GLY A 70 3.88 -6.50 12.06
CA GLY A 70 3.08 -7.71 11.93
C GLY A 70 2.99 -8.18 10.50
N TYR A 71 1.77 -8.52 10.08
CA TYR A 71 1.40 -8.76 8.67
C TYR A 71 0.73 -7.53 8.02
N ASN A 72 0.89 -6.34 8.61
CA ASN A 72 0.40 -5.09 8.03
C ASN A 72 1.48 -4.49 7.12
N VAL A 73 1.07 -3.56 6.25
CA VAL A 73 1.99 -2.71 5.48
C VAL A 73 2.05 -1.31 6.09
N ALA A 74 3.20 -0.87 6.60
CA ALA A 74 3.40 0.43 7.20
C ALA A 74 3.81 1.50 6.17
N PRO A 75 3.56 2.79 6.41
CA PRO A 75 4.02 3.85 5.50
C PRO A 75 5.54 3.86 5.32
N GLN A 76 6.28 3.49 6.36
CA GLN A 76 7.74 3.36 6.29
C GLN A 76 8.17 2.23 5.34
N GLU A 77 7.42 1.12 5.30
CA GLU A 77 7.72 -0.01 4.40
C GLU A 77 7.55 0.39 2.95
N LEU A 78 6.56 1.23 2.64
CA LEU A 78 6.41 1.80 1.31
C LEU A 78 7.58 2.71 0.91
N ALA A 79 8.23 3.37 1.88
CA ALA A 79 9.32 4.30 1.60
C ALA A 79 10.69 3.62 1.52
N ASP A 80 10.86 2.53 2.28
CA ASP A 80 12.09 1.74 2.34
C ASP A 80 12.16 0.66 1.25
N ASP A 81 11.03 0.36 0.60
CA ASP A 81 10.94 -0.66 -0.43
C ASP A 81 11.86 -0.38 -1.63
N ARG A 82 12.49 -1.43 -2.16
CA ARG A 82 13.49 -1.36 -3.25
C ARG A 82 12.93 -0.85 -4.58
N ASP A 83 11.61 -0.89 -4.78
CA ASP A 83 10.94 -0.33 -5.95
C ASP A 83 10.50 1.13 -5.76
N THR A 84 10.78 1.71 -4.59
CA THR A 84 10.53 3.10 -4.25
C THR A 84 11.81 3.92 -4.15
N TYR A 85 11.70 5.20 -4.50
CA TYR A 85 12.86 6.08 -4.69
C TYR A 85 12.45 7.49 -4.31
N LEU A 86 13.30 8.15 -3.52
CA LEU A 86 13.11 9.55 -3.16
C LEU A 86 13.26 10.43 -4.41
N MET A 87 12.21 11.16 -4.75
CA MET A 87 12.19 12.09 -5.89
C MET A 87 12.27 13.55 -5.46
N SER A 88 11.76 13.88 -4.26
CA SER A 88 11.72 15.24 -3.72
C SER A 88 11.59 15.18 -2.20
N GLN A 89 12.15 16.18 -1.52
CA GLN A 89 12.04 16.39 -0.08
C GLN A 89 11.92 17.89 0.17
N ALA A 90 10.93 18.31 0.96
CA ALA A 90 10.84 19.69 1.43
C ALA A 90 11.83 19.88 2.57
N SER A 91 12.66 20.93 2.48
CA SER A 91 13.60 21.39 3.49
C SER A 91 12.97 22.39 4.44
#